data_AF-A0A353RCM9-F1
#
_entry.id   AF-A0A353RCM9-F1
#
_cell.length_a   1.000
_cell.length_b   1.000
_cell.length_c   1.000
_cell.angle_alpha   90.00
_cell.angle_beta   90.00
_cell.angle_gamma   90.00
#
_symmetry.space_group_name_H-M   'P 1'
#
loop_
_entity.id
_entity.type
_entity.pdbx_description
1 polymer ?
#
loop_
_entity_poly.entity_id
_entity_poly.type
_entity_poly.pdbx_seq_one_letter_code
_entity_poly.pdbx_strand_id
1 'polypeptide(L)'
;AQELTDCVFLKLNEINKVRDSASTKAFGGYPMFQNMIVGGQKPEGGDATNELSFLCLEATKHTRLPSPSISVRVWQGTPDELMLKAAEITALGTGMPAYYNDDVVIPALLNRGLTLEDARDYGIIGCVEPQKGGRTDGWHDSGFFNLAKTLEIALRNGKEGGVQVGPQTGELSSFRSVGDVIDAYRRQMAYFVRLLVNADNSVDLAHAQRAPLPFLSSMVDDCIRRGKSVMNGGAHYNFTGPQGVGVANVGDSFEVLDQLVFRQKAISPQDLLKAMDSDFGGGKSSDEAWLAVNIYNELYRRGLIDKDKMAKINNFYTGSYNNGEYIRQMLLNRAPKYGNDIDEVDRYAKEAALIYCREVEKYRNPRGGRFQPGLYPASINVAMGAVTGATPDGRKAGAPLADGVSPSA
;
A
#
# COMPACT_ATOMS: atom_id res chain seq x y z
N ALA A 1 28.66 -9.40 -25.57
CA ALA A 1 27.92 -9.68 -24.33
C ALA A 1 26.82 -8.64 -24.12
N GLN A 2 27.14 -7.35 -23.98
CA GLN A 2 26.15 -6.28 -23.75
C GLN A 2 24.96 -6.30 -24.74
N GLU A 3 25.22 -6.35 -26.05
CA GLU A 3 24.14 -6.37 -27.06
C GLU A 3 23.17 -7.55 -26.88
N LEU A 4 23.66 -8.72 -26.45
CA LEU A 4 22.79 -9.86 -26.15
C LEU A 4 21.94 -9.61 -24.90
N THR A 5 22.51 -8.96 -23.88
CA THR A 5 21.75 -8.51 -22.69
C THR A 5 20.67 -7.51 -23.10
N ASP A 6 20.99 -6.54 -23.95
CA ASP A 6 20.04 -5.56 -24.48
C ASP A 6 18.90 -6.25 -25.25
N CYS A 7 19.24 -7.23 -26.10
CA CYS A 7 18.26 -8.06 -26.80
C CYS A 7 17.31 -8.78 -25.83
N VAL A 8 17.81 -9.34 -24.71
CA VAL A 8 16.95 -9.95 -23.68
C VAL A 8 15.97 -8.92 -23.10
N PHE A 9 16.44 -7.70 -22.82
CA PHE A 9 15.60 -6.62 -22.31
C PHE A 9 14.50 -6.24 -23.32
N LEU A 10 14.82 -6.20 -24.61
CA LEU A 10 13.82 -6.02 -25.68
C LEU A 10 12.79 -7.16 -25.68
N LYS A 11 13.23 -8.42 -25.63
CA LYS A 11 12.33 -9.59 -25.62
C LYS A 11 11.38 -9.58 -24.43
N LEU A 12 11.82 -9.14 -23.25
CA LEU A 12 10.98 -9.06 -22.05
C LEU A 12 9.81 -8.08 -22.22
N ASN A 13 9.89 -7.11 -23.15
CA ASN A 13 8.79 -6.19 -23.44
C ASN A 13 7.84 -6.67 -24.55
N GLU A 14 8.16 -7.77 -25.24
CA GLU A 14 7.26 -8.34 -26.25
C GLU A 14 6.12 -9.16 -25.62
N ILE A 15 6.31 -9.66 -24.40
CA ILE A 15 5.31 -10.44 -23.67
C ILE A 15 4.25 -9.49 -23.13
N ASN A 16 2.99 -9.84 -23.31
CA ASN A 16 1.86 -9.06 -22.81
C ASN A 16 0.74 -9.96 -22.27
N LYS A 17 -0.16 -9.38 -21.47
CA LYS A 17 -1.31 -10.06 -20.86
C LYS A 17 -2.52 -9.13 -20.86
N VAL A 18 -3.54 -9.51 -21.63
CA VAL A 18 -4.86 -8.87 -21.53
C VAL A 18 -5.54 -9.27 -20.21
N ARG A 19 -6.17 -8.30 -19.54
CA ARG A 19 -6.97 -8.47 -18.33
C ARG A 19 -8.35 -7.86 -18.60
N ASP A 20 -9.36 -8.22 -17.81
CA ASP A 20 -10.65 -7.53 -17.88
C ASP A 20 -10.52 -6.06 -17.46
N SER A 21 -11.53 -5.24 -17.76
CA SER A 21 -11.46 -3.79 -17.56
C SER A 21 -11.34 -3.37 -16.09
N ALA A 22 -11.86 -4.15 -15.14
CA ALA A 22 -11.73 -3.85 -13.72
C ALA A 22 -10.32 -4.20 -13.24
N SER A 23 -9.83 -5.40 -13.54
CA SER A 23 -8.46 -5.81 -13.18
C SER A 23 -7.39 -4.95 -13.85
N THR A 24 -7.64 -4.44 -15.05
CA THR A 24 -6.70 -3.53 -15.74
C THR A 24 -6.44 -2.25 -14.95
N LYS A 25 -7.40 -1.77 -14.13
CA LYS A 25 -7.19 -0.60 -13.26
C LYS A 25 -6.22 -0.88 -12.11
N ALA A 26 -6.14 -2.13 -11.64
CA ALA A 26 -5.20 -2.56 -10.61
C ALA A 26 -3.78 -2.78 -11.18
N PHE A 27 -3.68 -3.05 -12.48
CA PHE A 27 -2.43 -3.39 -13.18
C PHE A 27 -2.26 -2.55 -14.46
N GLY A 28 -2.40 -1.22 -14.34
CA GLY A 28 -2.31 -0.31 -15.47
C GLY A 28 -0.90 -0.27 -16.08
N GLY A 29 -0.80 -0.05 -17.41
CA GLY A 29 0.49 0.17 -18.10
C GLY A 29 1.12 -1.06 -18.77
N TYR A 30 0.33 -2.10 -19.07
CA TYR A 30 0.80 -3.36 -19.64
C TYR A 30 1.93 -4.09 -18.87
N PRO A 31 1.99 -4.05 -17.52
CA PRO A 31 3.06 -4.69 -16.79
C PRO A 31 2.89 -6.21 -16.78
N MET A 32 4.02 -6.90 -17.01
CA MET A 32 4.20 -8.31 -16.73
C MET A 32 4.92 -8.56 -15.40
N PHE A 33 5.44 -7.50 -14.76
CA PHE A 33 6.15 -7.54 -13.47
C PHE A 33 7.31 -8.55 -13.44
N GLN A 34 8.08 -8.59 -14.53
CA GLN A 34 9.24 -9.46 -14.68
C GLN A 34 10.43 -8.82 -13.94
N ASN A 35 10.53 -9.08 -12.64
CA ASN A 35 11.61 -8.56 -11.82
C ASN A 35 12.94 -9.23 -12.16
N MET A 36 14.00 -8.44 -12.24
CA MET A 36 15.37 -8.90 -12.38
C MET A 36 16.21 -8.15 -11.36
N ILE A 37 17.04 -8.86 -10.59
CA ILE A 37 17.78 -8.25 -9.49
C ILE A 37 19.28 -8.53 -9.60
N VAL A 38 20.08 -7.54 -9.25
CA VAL A 38 21.55 -7.61 -9.24
C VAL A 38 22.11 -7.22 -7.87
N GLY A 39 23.38 -7.55 -7.62
CA GLY A 39 24.06 -7.26 -6.35
C GLY A 39 23.61 -8.15 -5.19
N GLY A 40 23.81 -7.67 -3.96
CA GLY A 40 23.48 -8.38 -2.73
C GLY A 40 24.60 -9.31 -2.25
N GLN A 41 24.22 -10.31 -1.45
CA GLN A 41 25.14 -11.27 -0.84
C GLN A 41 25.05 -12.65 -1.49
N LYS A 42 26.19 -13.36 -1.51
CA LYS A 42 26.24 -14.78 -1.89
C LYS A 42 25.62 -15.68 -0.80
N PRO A 43 25.20 -16.92 -1.11
CA PRO A 43 24.68 -17.86 -0.11
C PRO A 43 25.65 -18.08 1.08
N GLU A 44 26.94 -18.24 0.79
CA GLU A 44 28.02 -18.39 1.77
C GLU A 44 28.35 -17.08 2.53
N GLY A 45 27.85 -15.94 2.05
CA GLY A 45 28.16 -14.60 2.53
C GLY A 45 29.21 -13.88 1.68
N GLY A 46 29.35 -12.57 1.91
CA GLY A 46 30.17 -11.69 1.07
C GLY A 46 29.43 -11.21 -0.17
N ASP A 47 30.02 -10.22 -0.85
CA ASP A 47 29.38 -9.48 -1.94
C ASP A 47 29.21 -10.32 -3.22
N ALA A 48 28.05 -10.21 -3.87
CA ALA A 48 27.71 -10.94 -5.10
C ALA A 48 27.90 -10.11 -6.39
N THR A 49 28.42 -8.89 -6.32
CA THR A 49 28.63 -8.02 -7.49
C THR A 49 29.60 -8.67 -8.48
N ASN A 50 29.27 -8.54 -9.76
CA ASN A 50 30.07 -9.06 -10.87
C ASN A 50 29.79 -8.25 -12.15
N GLU A 51 30.51 -8.53 -13.24
CA GLU A 51 30.36 -7.82 -14.52
C GLU A 51 28.92 -7.79 -15.04
N LEU A 52 28.17 -8.90 -14.91
CA LEU A 52 26.78 -8.97 -15.38
C LEU A 52 25.86 -8.03 -14.60
N SER A 53 26.19 -7.70 -13.34
CA SER A 53 25.45 -6.69 -12.57
C SER A 53 25.46 -5.33 -13.27
N PHE A 54 26.62 -4.93 -13.78
CA PHE A 54 26.79 -3.68 -14.52
C PHE A 54 26.18 -3.75 -15.92
N LEU A 55 26.32 -4.88 -16.63
CA LEU A 55 25.73 -5.05 -17.97
C LEU A 55 24.20 -4.95 -17.92
N CYS A 56 23.56 -5.51 -16.89
CA CYS A 56 22.10 -5.41 -16.69
C CYS A 56 21.66 -3.97 -16.41
N LEU A 57 22.40 -3.21 -15.60
CA LEU A 57 22.11 -1.79 -15.34
C LEU A 57 22.32 -0.95 -16.61
N GLU A 58 23.37 -1.22 -17.38
CA GLU A 58 23.60 -0.53 -18.66
C GLU A 58 22.49 -0.85 -19.69
N ALA A 59 21.99 -2.09 -19.71
CA ALA A 59 20.89 -2.47 -20.59
C ALA A 59 19.60 -1.68 -20.30
N THR A 60 19.32 -1.35 -19.03
CA THR A 60 18.23 -0.44 -18.66
C THR A 60 18.43 0.95 -19.29
N LYS A 61 19.66 1.47 -19.28
CA LYS A 61 19.98 2.77 -19.88
C LYS A 61 19.90 2.77 -21.40
N HIS A 62 20.32 1.68 -22.05
CA HIS A 62 20.25 1.50 -23.50
C HIS A 62 18.81 1.40 -23.99
N THR A 63 17.98 0.59 -23.33
CA THR A 63 16.63 0.26 -23.80
C THR A 63 15.57 1.26 -23.33
N ARG A 64 15.67 1.73 -22.07
CA ARG A 64 14.68 2.63 -21.43
C ARG A 64 13.24 2.15 -21.56
N LEU A 65 13.04 0.83 -21.57
CA LEU A 65 11.73 0.20 -21.62
C LEU A 65 11.23 -0.18 -20.21
N PRO A 66 9.91 -0.35 -20.01
CA PRO A 66 9.35 -0.66 -18.70
C PRO A 66 9.74 -2.03 -18.11
N SER A 67 10.13 -3.01 -18.94
CA SER A 67 10.61 -4.32 -18.49
C SER A 67 12.08 -4.54 -18.85
N PRO A 68 12.83 -5.35 -18.08
CA PRO A 68 12.46 -5.90 -16.77
C PRO A 68 12.27 -4.82 -15.70
N SER A 69 11.59 -5.16 -14.62
CA SER A 69 11.59 -4.37 -13.39
C SER A 69 12.93 -4.58 -12.69
N ILE A 70 13.96 -3.86 -13.15
CA ILE A 70 15.33 -4.02 -12.65
C ILE A 70 15.43 -3.54 -11.20
N SER A 71 16.17 -4.29 -10.40
CA SER A 71 16.28 -4.13 -8.95
C SER A 71 17.73 -4.30 -8.50
N VAL A 72 18.09 -3.73 -7.36
CA VAL A 72 19.40 -3.88 -6.72
C VAL A 72 19.21 -4.29 -5.26
N ARG A 73 19.93 -5.33 -4.84
CA ARG A 73 20.08 -5.68 -3.42
C ARG A 73 21.19 -4.86 -2.78
N VAL A 74 20.86 -4.22 -1.66
CA VAL A 74 21.71 -3.31 -0.91
C VAL A 74 21.95 -3.89 0.48
N TRP A 75 23.21 -3.94 0.88
CA TRP A 75 23.66 -4.44 2.17
C TRP A 75 24.87 -3.62 2.65
N GLN A 76 25.29 -3.80 3.90
CA GLN A 76 26.41 -3.02 4.48
C GLN A 76 27.72 -3.11 3.70
N GLY A 77 27.94 -4.19 2.95
CA GLY A 77 29.13 -4.41 2.13
C GLY A 77 28.93 -4.17 0.64
N THR A 78 27.83 -3.54 0.21
CA THR A 78 27.62 -3.24 -1.21
C THR A 78 28.74 -2.32 -1.73
N PRO A 79 29.40 -2.66 -2.85
CA PRO A 79 30.41 -1.79 -3.45
C PRO A 79 29.86 -0.43 -3.86
N ASP A 80 30.57 0.64 -3.51
CA ASP A 80 30.20 2.01 -3.88
C ASP A 80 30.00 2.17 -5.39
N GLU A 81 30.81 1.49 -6.20
CA GLU A 81 30.70 1.52 -7.67
C GLU A 81 29.35 1.00 -8.16
N LEU A 82 28.81 -0.07 -7.56
CA LEU A 82 27.49 -0.59 -7.90
C LEU A 82 26.39 0.40 -7.47
N MET A 83 26.52 1.00 -6.28
CA MET A 83 25.57 2.00 -5.80
C MET A 83 25.55 3.25 -6.68
N LEU A 84 26.73 3.75 -7.08
CA LEU A 84 26.86 4.88 -7.99
C LEU A 84 26.27 4.55 -9.37
N LYS A 85 26.49 3.33 -9.87
CA LYS A 85 25.88 2.89 -11.13
C LYS A 85 24.35 2.84 -11.03
N ALA A 86 23.80 2.28 -9.96
CA ALA A 86 22.36 2.26 -9.72
C ALA A 86 21.76 3.68 -9.64
N ALA A 87 22.46 4.61 -8.98
CA ALA A 87 22.07 6.01 -8.91
C ALA A 87 22.10 6.70 -10.29
N GLU A 88 23.08 6.40 -11.14
CA GLU A 88 23.11 6.87 -12.55
C GLU A 88 21.84 6.43 -13.29
N ILE A 89 21.43 5.17 -13.13
CA ILE A 89 20.20 4.65 -13.75
C ILE A 89 18.95 5.35 -13.18
N THR A 90 18.92 5.60 -11.87
CA THR A 90 17.82 6.36 -11.24
C THR A 90 17.71 7.78 -11.79
N ALA A 91 18.86 8.44 -12.02
CA ALA A 91 18.92 9.80 -12.55
C ALA A 91 18.37 9.93 -14.00
N LEU A 92 18.16 8.81 -14.71
CA LEU A 92 17.48 8.82 -16.01
C LEU A 92 15.98 9.16 -15.90
N GLY A 93 15.39 9.10 -14.70
CA GLY A 93 13.99 9.41 -14.47
C GLY A 93 13.02 8.31 -14.93
N THR A 94 13.50 7.07 -15.11
CA THR A 94 12.67 5.92 -15.52
C THR A 94 12.01 5.20 -14.33
N GLY A 95 12.35 5.59 -13.09
CA GLY A 95 11.86 4.94 -11.87
C GLY A 95 12.61 3.64 -11.50
N MET A 96 13.76 3.37 -12.13
CA MET A 96 14.58 2.17 -11.93
C MET A 96 16.00 2.51 -11.46
N PRO A 97 16.74 1.59 -10.83
CA PRO A 97 16.25 0.33 -10.25
C PRO A 97 15.44 0.56 -8.97
N ALA A 98 14.71 -0.46 -8.55
CA ALA A 98 14.21 -0.53 -7.17
C ALA A 98 15.31 -1.03 -6.22
N TYR A 99 15.35 -0.53 -4.99
CA TYR A 99 16.39 -0.83 -4.00
C TYR A 99 15.82 -1.68 -2.86
N TYR A 100 16.49 -2.79 -2.53
CA TYR A 100 16.05 -3.74 -1.51
C TYR A 100 17.10 -3.93 -0.43
N ASN A 101 16.69 -3.84 0.83
CA ASN A 101 17.59 -3.90 1.98
C ASN A 101 17.76 -5.33 2.51
N ASP A 102 18.92 -5.93 2.26
CA ASP A 102 19.29 -7.27 2.75
C ASP A 102 19.23 -7.38 4.28
N ASP A 103 19.58 -6.31 5.00
CA ASP A 103 19.63 -6.30 6.48
C ASP A 103 18.25 -6.44 7.12
N VAL A 104 17.18 -6.24 6.34
CA VAL A 104 15.79 -6.44 6.76
C VAL A 104 15.19 -7.69 6.13
N VAL A 105 15.41 -7.89 4.82
CA VAL A 105 14.80 -9.00 4.07
C VAL A 105 15.33 -10.35 4.53
N ILE A 106 16.64 -10.49 4.75
CA ILE A 106 17.22 -11.78 5.17
C ILE A 106 16.66 -12.21 6.54
N PRO A 107 16.68 -11.37 7.60
CA PRO A 107 16.03 -11.72 8.86
C PRO A 107 14.53 -12.01 8.73
N ALA A 108 13.80 -11.28 7.86
CA ALA A 108 12.38 -11.54 7.63
C ALA A 108 12.13 -12.93 7.02
N LEU A 109 12.92 -13.33 6.02
CA LEU A 109 12.84 -14.65 5.40
C LEU A 109 13.22 -15.78 6.37
N LEU A 110 14.26 -15.58 7.18
CA LEU A 110 14.61 -16.50 8.27
C LEU A 110 13.45 -16.69 9.24
N ASN A 111 12.80 -15.59 9.65
CA ASN A 111 11.62 -15.63 10.52
C ASN A 111 10.42 -16.37 9.88
N ARG A 112 10.39 -16.49 8.55
CA ARG A 112 9.41 -17.30 7.80
C ARG A 112 9.85 -18.75 7.58
N GLY A 113 11.00 -19.15 8.10
CA GLY A 113 11.47 -20.54 8.13
C GLY A 113 12.44 -20.90 7.01
N LEU A 114 12.95 -19.92 6.25
CA LEU A 114 14.03 -20.18 5.30
C LEU A 114 15.35 -20.42 6.06
N THR A 115 16.24 -21.20 5.45
CA THR A 115 17.63 -21.31 5.93
C THR A 115 18.38 -20.00 5.63
N LEU A 116 19.50 -19.75 6.32
CA LEU A 116 20.33 -18.56 6.05
C LEU A 116 20.86 -18.55 4.63
N GLU A 117 21.25 -19.71 4.11
CA GLU A 117 21.72 -19.89 2.73
C GLU A 117 20.62 -19.51 1.73
N ASP A 118 19.40 -20.04 1.89
CA ASP A 118 18.26 -19.71 1.02
C ASP A 118 17.82 -18.25 1.18
N ALA A 119 17.87 -17.71 2.39
CA ALA A 119 17.49 -16.33 2.67
C ALA A 119 18.50 -15.35 2.06
N ARG A 120 19.81 -15.66 2.06
CA ARG A 120 20.83 -14.86 1.39
C ARG A 120 20.74 -14.92 -0.13
N ASP A 121 20.23 -16.01 -0.69
CA ASP A 121 20.03 -16.17 -2.13
C ASP A 121 18.62 -15.80 -2.59
N TYR A 122 18.03 -14.78 -1.96
CA TYR A 122 16.72 -14.29 -2.34
C TYR A 122 16.79 -13.41 -3.59
N GLY A 123 15.69 -13.44 -4.35
CA GLY A 123 15.35 -12.44 -5.35
C GLY A 123 14.01 -11.79 -5.01
N ILE A 124 13.62 -10.81 -5.80
CA ILE A 124 12.31 -10.17 -5.71
C ILE A 124 11.40 -10.74 -6.79
N ILE A 125 10.15 -11.01 -6.42
CA ILE A 125 9.08 -11.41 -7.32
C ILE A 125 8.22 -10.18 -7.56
N GLY A 126 7.80 -9.98 -8.81
CA GLY A 126 6.81 -8.95 -9.13
C GLY A 126 7.29 -7.54 -8.78
N CYS A 127 6.63 -6.95 -7.78
CA CYS A 127 6.85 -5.59 -7.33
C CYS A 127 7.96 -5.53 -6.29
N VAL A 128 7.75 -6.11 -5.10
CA VAL A 128 8.60 -5.96 -3.91
C VAL A 128 8.70 -7.24 -3.06
N GLU A 129 8.17 -8.37 -3.53
CA GLU A 129 7.96 -9.56 -2.70
C GLU A 129 9.22 -10.47 -2.67
N PRO A 130 9.90 -10.64 -1.52
CA PRO A 130 11.13 -11.42 -1.47
C PRO A 130 10.87 -12.93 -1.44
N GLN A 131 11.71 -13.69 -2.15
CA GLN A 131 11.59 -15.14 -2.26
C GLN A 131 12.95 -15.81 -2.53
N LYS A 132 13.15 -17.02 -1.99
CA LYS A 132 14.13 -17.97 -2.53
C LYS A 132 13.64 -18.54 -3.87
N GLY A 133 14.27 -18.12 -4.97
CA GLY A 133 14.00 -18.61 -6.32
C GLY A 133 14.19 -20.13 -6.44
N GLY A 134 13.37 -20.78 -7.26
CA GLY A 134 13.44 -22.23 -7.52
C GLY A 134 12.97 -23.14 -6.37
N ARG A 135 12.55 -22.61 -5.22
CA ARG A 135 12.10 -23.42 -4.06
C ARG A 135 10.73 -23.07 -3.51
N THR A 136 10.09 -22.04 -4.04
CA THR A 136 8.94 -21.40 -3.38
C THR A 136 7.76 -21.26 -4.32
N ASP A 137 6.57 -21.55 -3.79
CA ASP A 137 5.30 -21.14 -4.37
C ASP A 137 4.62 -20.13 -3.43
N GLY A 138 4.84 -18.84 -3.69
CA GLY A 138 4.59 -17.78 -2.71
C GLY A 138 3.22 -17.12 -2.77
N TRP A 139 2.49 -17.23 -3.91
CA TRP A 139 1.23 -16.50 -4.12
C TRP A 139 1.32 -15.03 -3.69
N HIS A 140 2.37 -14.35 -4.15
CA HIS A 140 2.83 -13.06 -3.62
C HIS A 140 1.89 -11.88 -3.84
N ASP A 141 0.97 -12.02 -4.80
CA ASP A 141 -0.10 -11.05 -5.06
C ASP A 141 -1.48 -11.74 -5.04
N SER A 142 -1.86 -12.34 -3.90
CA SER A 142 -3.07 -13.17 -3.82
C SER A 142 -4.37 -12.35 -3.81
N GLY A 143 -4.35 -11.17 -3.20
CA GLY A 143 -5.50 -10.27 -3.18
C GLY A 143 -5.18 -8.91 -2.55
N PHE A 144 -5.90 -7.88 -3.00
CA PHE A 144 -5.79 -6.54 -2.44
C PHE A 144 -6.86 -6.28 -1.37
N PHE A 145 -6.47 -5.68 -0.26
CA PHE A 145 -7.29 -5.40 0.90
C PHE A 145 -7.31 -3.89 1.23
N ASN A 146 -8.50 -3.29 1.24
CA ASN A 146 -8.67 -1.86 1.47
C ASN A 146 -8.76 -1.54 2.97
N LEU A 147 -7.67 -1.00 3.53
CA LEU A 147 -7.57 -0.67 4.95
C LEU A 147 -8.48 0.52 5.32
N ALA A 148 -8.57 1.52 4.45
CA ALA A 148 -9.39 2.71 4.66
C ALA A 148 -10.89 2.39 4.64
N LYS A 149 -11.33 1.50 3.73
CA LYS A 149 -12.72 1.04 3.69
C LYS A 149 -13.12 0.30 4.97
N THR A 150 -12.20 -0.49 5.53
CA THR A 150 -12.42 -1.17 6.81
C THR A 150 -12.63 -0.16 7.95
N LEU A 151 -11.91 0.97 7.93
CA LEU A 151 -12.14 2.07 8.89
C LEU A 151 -13.48 2.75 8.65
N GLU A 152 -13.85 3.06 7.41
CA GLU A 152 -15.15 3.64 7.05
C GLU A 152 -16.32 2.82 7.61
N ILE A 153 -16.23 1.49 7.47
CA ILE A 153 -17.21 0.53 8.00
C ILE A 153 -17.18 0.50 9.53
N ALA A 154 -16.00 0.55 10.16
CA ALA A 154 -15.87 0.59 11.63
C ALA A 154 -16.55 1.83 12.23
N LEU A 155 -16.36 3.01 11.61
CA LEU A 155 -16.98 4.27 12.04
C LEU A 155 -18.51 4.27 11.89
N ARG A 156 -19.06 3.35 11.11
CA ARG A 156 -20.51 3.17 10.84
C ARG A 156 -21.06 1.88 11.45
N ASN A 157 -20.47 1.41 12.55
CA ASN A 157 -20.93 0.24 13.29
C ASN A 157 -21.09 -1.02 12.40
N GLY A 158 -20.19 -1.21 11.43
CA GLY A 158 -20.21 -2.34 10.52
C GLY A 158 -21.11 -2.17 9.29
N LYS A 159 -21.61 -0.95 9.01
CA LYS A 159 -22.53 -0.70 7.90
C LYS A 159 -21.88 0.02 6.72
N GLU A 160 -22.36 -0.31 5.53
CA GLU A 160 -22.08 0.38 4.27
C GLU A 160 -23.41 0.59 3.54
N GLY A 161 -23.72 1.83 3.14
CA GLY A 161 -24.99 2.15 2.46
C GLY A 161 -26.24 1.76 3.25
N GLY A 162 -26.16 1.71 4.58
CA GLY A 162 -27.24 1.26 5.48
C GLY A 162 -27.35 -0.26 5.64
N VAL A 163 -26.58 -1.05 4.88
CA VAL A 163 -26.55 -2.51 4.97
C VAL A 163 -25.47 -2.96 5.96
N GLN A 164 -25.80 -3.93 6.83
CA GLN A 164 -24.83 -4.51 7.75
C GLN A 164 -23.91 -5.47 6.99
N VAL A 165 -22.66 -5.06 6.75
CA VAL A 165 -21.66 -5.84 5.98
C VAL A 165 -20.57 -6.45 6.88
N GLY A 166 -20.27 -5.80 8.00
CA GLY A 166 -19.34 -6.27 9.02
C GLY A 166 -20.02 -6.45 10.39
N PRO A 167 -19.30 -6.91 11.42
CA PRO A 167 -19.83 -7.01 12.79
C PRO A 167 -20.29 -5.65 13.34
N GLN A 168 -21.27 -5.66 14.25
CA GLN A 168 -21.62 -4.47 15.02
C GLN A 168 -20.53 -4.22 16.06
N THR A 169 -19.82 -3.10 15.90
CA THR A 169 -18.64 -2.75 16.68
C THR A 169 -18.84 -1.55 17.60
N GLY A 170 -20.04 -0.97 17.61
CA GLY A 170 -20.40 0.22 18.36
C GLY A 170 -20.57 1.43 17.45
N GLU A 171 -21.40 2.36 17.89
CA GLU A 171 -21.62 3.64 17.19
C GLU A 171 -20.51 4.63 17.58
N LEU A 172 -20.00 5.42 16.63
CA LEU A 172 -18.93 6.39 16.91
C LEU A 172 -19.30 7.37 18.04
N SER A 173 -20.58 7.72 18.16
CA SER A 173 -21.11 8.58 19.22
C SER A 173 -21.05 7.95 20.63
N SER A 174 -20.87 6.63 20.72
CA SER A 174 -20.75 5.90 22.00
C SER A 174 -19.30 5.74 22.47
N PHE A 175 -18.33 6.01 21.60
CA PHE A 175 -16.91 5.87 21.92
C PHE A 175 -16.41 7.02 22.80
N ARG A 176 -15.46 6.70 23.67
CA ARG A 176 -14.88 7.61 24.66
C ARG A 176 -13.44 8.00 24.32
N SER A 177 -12.77 7.22 23.47
CA SER A 177 -11.39 7.45 23.05
C SER A 177 -11.13 6.89 21.65
N VAL A 178 -10.00 7.29 21.06
CA VAL A 178 -9.50 6.66 19.82
C VAL A 178 -9.20 5.17 20.02
N GLY A 179 -8.91 4.73 21.25
CA GLY A 179 -8.73 3.32 21.58
C GLY A 179 -9.99 2.50 21.25
N ASP A 180 -11.17 3.03 21.52
CA ASP A 180 -12.44 2.36 21.19
C ASP A 180 -12.63 2.24 19.65
N VAL A 181 -12.21 3.26 18.90
CA VAL A 181 -12.20 3.23 17.42
C VAL A 181 -11.24 2.16 16.91
N ILE A 182 -10.02 2.11 17.46
CA ILE A 182 -9.00 1.13 17.08
C ILE A 182 -9.47 -0.29 17.40
N ASP A 183 -10.16 -0.49 18.52
CA ASP A 183 -10.74 -1.78 18.90
C ASP A 183 -11.91 -2.19 18.00
N ALA A 184 -12.75 -1.23 17.58
CA ALA A 184 -13.77 -1.45 16.56
C ALA A 184 -13.13 -1.83 15.21
N TYR A 185 -12.13 -1.07 14.77
CA TYR A 185 -11.36 -1.31 13.55
C TYR A 185 -10.69 -2.70 13.55
N ARG A 186 -10.06 -3.09 14.67
CA ARG A 186 -9.43 -4.42 14.81
C ARG A 186 -10.44 -5.55 14.66
N ARG A 187 -11.66 -5.41 15.18
CA ARG A 187 -12.73 -6.40 15.03
C ARG A 187 -13.29 -6.46 13.60
N GLN A 188 -13.43 -5.32 12.92
CA GLN A 188 -13.76 -5.30 11.50
C GLN A 188 -12.66 -5.98 10.67
N MET A 189 -11.39 -5.65 10.94
CA MET A 189 -10.23 -6.23 10.27
C MET A 189 -10.24 -7.76 10.37
N ALA A 190 -10.39 -8.29 11.58
CA ALA A 190 -10.46 -9.74 11.81
C ALA A 190 -11.56 -10.42 11.00
N TYR A 191 -12.74 -9.79 10.92
CA TYR A 191 -13.85 -10.32 10.13
C TYR A 191 -13.54 -10.34 8.63
N PHE A 192 -13.09 -9.22 8.05
CA PHE A 192 -12.87 -9.11 6.61
C PHE A 192 -11.61 -9.84 6.13
N VAL A 193 -10.53 -9.89 6.93
CA VAL A 193 -9.34 -10.69 6.60
C VAL A 193 -9.69 -12.17 6.57
N ARG A 194 -10.55 -12.65 7.47
CA ARG A 194 -11.04 -14.05 7.42
C ARG A 194 -11.78 -14.34 6.12
N LEU A 195 -12.55 -13.38 5.60
CA LEU A 195 -13.24 -13.53 4.30
C LEU A 195 -12.25 -13.51 3.13
N LEU A 196 -11.23 -12.65 3.18
CA LEU A 196 -10.14 -12.64 2.20
C LEU A 196 -9.43 -14.00 2.14
N VAL A 197 -9.03 -14.54 3.29
CA VAL A 197 -8.40 -15.86 3.40
C VAL A 197 -9.29 -16.96 2.84
N ASN A 198 -10.60 -16.90 3.10
CA ASN A 198 -11.54 -17.85 2.54
C ASN A 198 -11.61 -17.77 1.01
N ALA A 199 -11.60 -16.57 0.44
CA ALA A 199 -11.57 -16.35 -1.00
C ALA A 199 -10.28 -16.91 -1.61
N ASP A 200 -9.11 -16.53 -1.08
CA ASP A 200 -7.80 -16.98 -1.56
C ASP A 200 -7.67 -18.51 -1.51
N ASN A 201 -8.04 -19.13 -0.39
CA ASN A 201 -7.99 -20.59 -0.25
C ASN A 201 -8.95 -21.31 -1.19
N SER A 202 -10.08 -20.69 -1.54
CA SER A 202 -11.02 -21.26 -2.52
C SER A 202 -10.42 -21.24 -3.93
N VAL A 203 -9.72 -20.16 -4.29
CA VAL A 203 -8.99 -20.07 -5.56
C VAL A 203 -7.79 -21.03 -5.58
N ASP A 204 -7.07 -21.16 -4.47
CA ASP A 204 -5.95 -22.10 -4.30
C ASP A 204 -6.40 -23.56 -4.57
N LEU A 205 -7.49 -23.99 -3.94
CA LEU A 205 -8.10 -25.30 -4.20
C LEU A 205 -8.54 -25.48 -5.65
N ALA A 206 -9.09 -24.45 -6.28
CA ALA A 206 -9.49 -24.51 -7.69
C ALA A 206 -8.27 -24.71 -8.62
N HIS A 207 -7.15 -24.01 -8.35
CA HIS A 207 -5.90 -24.19 -9.06
C HIS A 207 -5.32 -25.59 -8.87
N ALA A 208 -5.28 -26.09 -7.62
CA ALA A 208 -4.79 -27.42 -7.29
C ALA A 208 -5.52 -28.53 -8.07
N GLN A 209 -6.85 -28.40 -8.19
CA GLN A 209 -7.71 -29.40 -8.85
C GLN A 209 -7.73 -29.30 -10.37
N ARG A 210 -7.70 -28.09 -10.93
CA ARG A 210 -8.02 -27.87 -12.36
C ARG A 210 -6.82 -27.41 -13.19
N ALA A 211 -5.80 -26.84 -12.57
CA ALA A 211 -4.67 -26.23 -13.26
C ALA A 211 -3.30 -26.60 -12.66
N PRO A 212 -2.98 -27.89 -12.42
CA PRO A 212 -1.61 -28.27 -12.10
C PRO A 212 -0.70 -27.92 -13.28
N LEU A 213 0.49 -27.37 -13.01
CA LEU A 213 1.43 -26.91 -14.03
C LEU A 213 2.73 -27.75 -14.00
N PRO A 214 2.82 -28.86 -14.76
CA PRO A 214 3.97 -29.77 -14.70
C PRO A 214 5.31 -29.09 -15.04
N PHE A 215 5.35 -28.27 -16.10
CA PHE A 215 6.58 -27.61 -16.54
C PHE A 215 7.13 -26.62 -15.50
N LEU A 216 6.26 -25.77 -14.93
CA LEU A 216 6.64 -24.89 -13.83
C LEU A 216 7.10 -25.72 -12.62
N SER A 217 6.36 -26.77 -12.29
CA SER A 217 6.67 -27.61 -11.13
C SER A 217 8.00 -28.35 -11.28
N SER A 218 8.38 -28.77 -12.48
CA SER A 218 9.67 -29.44 -12.70
C SER A 218 10.88 -28.55 -12.45
N MET A 219 10.70 -27.23 -12.39
CA MET A 219 11.75 -26.25 -12.11
C MET A 219 11.71 -25.71 -10.68
N VAL A 220 10.85 -26.29 -9.82
CA VAL A 220 10.69 -25.85 -8.43
C VAL A 220 10.89 -27.03 -7.48
N ASP A 221 11.91 -26.95 -6.65
CA ASP A 221 12.13 -27.86 -5.54
C ASP A 221 10.95 -27.75 -4.55
N ASP A 222 10.35 -28.83 -4.06
CA ASP A 222 10.76 -30.23 -4.16
C ASP A 222 9.82 -31.06 -5.05
N CYS A 223 9.16 -30.43 -6.03
CA CYS A 223 7.99 -31.00 -6.69
C CYS A 223 8.22 -32.40 -7.27
N ILE A 224 9.35 -32.59 -7.96
CA ILE A 224 9.72 -33.89 -8.55
C ILE A 224 9.86 -34.95 -7.46
N ARG A 225 10.65 -34.66 -6.41
CA ARG A 225 10.88 -35.60 -5.30
C ARG A 225 9.59 -35.94 -4.56
N ARG A 226 8.68 -34.97 -4.41
CA ARG A 226 7.39 -35.17 -3.73
C ARG A 226 6.32 -35.78 -4.63
N GLY A 227 6.55 -35.88 -5.94
CA GLY A 227 5.55 -36.34 -6.90
C GLY A 227 4.30 -35.45 -6.94
N LYS A 228 4.44 -34.15 -6.65
CA LYS A 228 3.34 -33.18 -6.56
C LYS A 228 3.69 -31.90 -7.30
N SER A 229 2.71 -31.27 -7.95
CA SER A 229 2.89 -29.94 -8.54
C SER A 229 3.03 -28.86 -7.45
N VAL A 230 3.53 -27.67 -7.81
CA VAL A 230 3.55 -26.50 -6.90
C VAL A 230 2.16 -26.20 -6.35
N MET A 231 1.13 -26.29 -7.20
CA MET A 231 -0.28 -26.06 -6.84
C MET A 231 -0.82 -27.08 -5.83
N ASN A 232 -0.15 -28.22 -5.64
CA ASN A 232 -0.51 -29.26 -4.68
C ASN A 232 0.48 -29.34 -3.49
N GLY A 233 1.24 -28.26 -3.22
CA GLY A 233 2.20 -28.20 -2.12
C GLY A 233 3.53 -28.92 -2.40
N GLY A 234 3.89 -29.09 -3.68
CA GLY A 234 5.16 -29.67 -4.09
C GLY A 234 6.37 -28.78 -3.77
N ALA A 235 6.19 -27.46 -3.73
CA ALA A 235 7.26 -26.51 -3.44
C ALA A 235 7.81 -26.68 -2.01
N HIS A 236 9.10 -26.37 -1.83
CA HIS A 236 9.77 -26.46 -0.53
C HIS A 236 9.16 -25.46 0.46
N TYR A 237 9.02 -24.19 0.05
CA TYR A 237 8.36 -23.14 0.79
C TYR A 237 7.01 -22.78 0.13
N ASN A 238 5.97 -22.59 0.94
CA ASN A 238 4.63 -22.23 0.44
C ASN A 238 4.08 -21.05 1.26
N PHE A 239 3.60 -20.02 0.56
CA PHE A 239 3.00 -18.84 1.18
C PHE A 239 1.73 -18.40 0.42
N THR A 240 1.00 -17.48 1.04
CA THR A 240 -0.05 -16.68 0.38
C THR A 240 0.08 -15.23 0.84
N GLY A 241 0.26 -14.31 -0.10
CA GLY A 241 0.57 -12.91 0.15
C GLY A 241 -0.53 -11.95 -0.30
N PRO A 242 -1.46 -11.56 0.59
CA PRO A 242 -2.40 -10.48 0.32
C PRO A 242 -1.86 -9.11 0.76
N GLN A 243 -2.34 -8.05 0.11
CA GLN A 243 -1.78 -6.70 0.16
C GLN A 243 -2.71 -5.74 0.90
N GLY A 244 -2.25 -5.08 1.95
CA GLY A 244 -2.96 -3.96 2.58
C GLY A 244 -2.69 -2.64 1.86
N VAL A 245 -3.75 -1.86 1.58
CA VAL A 245 -3.67 -0.56 0.90
C VAL A 245 -4.31 0.54 1.74
N GLY A 246 -3.62 1.68 1.90
CA GLY A 246 -4.11 2.86 2.63
C GLY A 246 -3.60 2.97 4.07
N VAL A 247 -2.35 2.62 4.35
CA VAL A 247 -1.74 2.71 5.69
C VAL A 247 -1.74 4.15 6.21
N ALA A 248 -1.22 5.09 5.41
CA ALA A 248 -1.15 6.50 5.79
C ALA A 248 -2.55 7.09 6.07
N ASN A 249 -3.53 6.80 5.20
CA ASN A 249 -4.90 7.26 5.38
C ASN A 249 -5.50 6.84 6.72
N VAL A 250 -5.28 5.60 7.14
CA VAL A 250 -5.78 5.09 8.43
C VAL A 250 -4.99 5.67 9.60
N GLY A 251 -3.66 5.76 9.48
CA GLY A 251 -2.80 6.37 10.51
C GLY A 251 -3.17 7.83 10.79
N ASP A 252 -3.26 8.65 9.75
CA ASP A 252 -3.68 10.05 9.84
C ASP A 252 -5.11 10.19 10.36
N SER A 253 -6.01 9.28 9.97
CA SER A 253 -7.38 9.27 10.47
C SER A 253 -7.45 8.99 11.97
N PHE A 254 -6.63 8.07 12.49
CA PHE A 254 -6.55 7.82 13.94
C PHE A 254 -6.02 9.04 14.69
N GLU A 255 -4.97 9.69 14.18
CA GLU A 255 -4.43 10.92 14.77
C GLU A 255 -5.48 12.03 14.83
N VAL A 256 -6.19 12.26 13.71
CA VAL A 256 -7.25 13.27 13.64
C VAL A 256 -8.38 12.98 14.63
N LEU A 257 -8.82 11.72 14.72
CA LEU A 257 -9.88 11.32 15.66
C LEU A 257 -9.43 11.53 17.10
N ASP A 258 -8.21 11.11 17.46
CA ASP A 258 -7.67 11.30 18.80
C ASP A 258 -7.60 12.77 19.18
N GLN A 259 -6.95 13.59 18.34
CA GLN A 259 -6.75 15.01 18.62
C GLN A 259 -8.06 15.79 18.60
N LEU A 260 -8.78 15.79 17.48
CA LEU A 260 -9.83 16.76 17.22
C LEU A 260 -11.20 16.32 17.75
N VAL A 261 -11.45 15.01 17.87
CA VAL A 261 -12.74 14.48 18.36
C VAL A 261 -12.67 14.15 19.85
N PHE A 262 -11.68 13.38 20.29
CA PHE A 262 -11.67 12.86 21.67
C PHE A 262 -10.96 13.75 22.68
N ARG A 263 -9.75 14.25 22.36
CA ARG A 263 -8.95 15.07 23.29
C ARG A 263 -9.41 16.53 23.32
N GLN A 264 -9.38 17.21 22.18
CA GLN A 264 -9.71 18.63 22.08
C GLN A 264 -11.23 18.87 21.99
N LYS A 265 -12.00 17.86 21.55
CA LYS A 265 -13.46 17.96 21.33
C LYS A 265 -13.84 19.14 20.45
N ALA A 266 -12.98 19.47 19.48
CA ALA A 266 -13.18 20.56 18.55
C ALA A 266 -14.24 20.22 17.49
N ILE A 267 -14.47 18.92 17.24
CA ILE A 267 -15.47 18.41 16.29
C ILE A 267 -16.25 17.29 17.00
N SER A 268 -17.59 17.34 16.96
CA SER A 268 -18.40 16.25 17.49
C SER A 268 -18.37 15.02 16.56
N PRO A 269 -18.52 13.79 17.07
CA PRO A 269 -18.68 12.59 16.24
C PRO A 269 -19.75 12.73 15.16
N GLN A 270 -20.88 13.34 15.49
CA GLN A 270 -22.01 13.54 14.60
C GLN A 270 -21.68 14.53 13.48
N ASP A 271 -21.01 15.65 13.81
CA ASP A 271 -20.61 16.65 12.82
C ASP A 271 -19.55 16.08 11.87
N LEU A 272 -18.59 15.30 12.38
CA LEU A 272 -17.59 14.63 11.55
C LEU A 272 -18.23 13.64 10.56
N LEU A 273 -19.13 12.76 11.04
CA LEU A 273 -19.85 11.82 10.17
C LEU A 273 -20.66 12.56 9.11
N LYS A 274 -21.42 13.59 9.49
CA LYS A 274 -22.20 14.41 8.57
C LYS A 274 -21.33 15.12 7.54
N ALA A 275 -20.17 15.63 7.94
CA ALA A 275 -19.21 16.25 7.04
C ALA A 275 -18.68 15.23 6.02
N MET A 276 -18.28 14.04 6.46
CA MET A 276 -17.82 12.97 5.55
C MET A 276 -18.93 12.44 4.62
N ASP A 277 -20.14 12.26 5.12
CA ASP A 277 -21.29 11.77 4.34
C ASP A 277 -21.71 12.75 3.22
N SER A 278 -21.42 14.03 3.40
CA SER A 278 -21.65 15.07 2.39
C SER A 278 -20.40 15.40 1.55
N ASP A 279 -19.35 14.57 1.64
CA ASP A 279 -18.05 14.81 1.00
C ASP A 279 -17.49 16.21 1.29
N PHE A 280 -17.60 16.62 2.55
CA PHE A 280 -17.25 17.95 3.05
C PHE A 280 -17.99 19.10 2.34
N GLY A 281 -19.18 18.79 1.81
CA GLY A 281 -20.06 19.70 1.08
C GLY A 281 -19.59 20.03 -0.34
N GLY A 282 -19.05 19.03 -1.04
CA GLY A 282 -18.57 19.11 -2.42
C GLY A 282 -19.56 19.74 -3.42
N GLY A 283 -19.49 21.06 -3.54
CA GLY A 283 -20.07 21.89 -4.60
C GLY A 283 -19.06 22.98 -4.97
N LYS A 284 -18.88 23.26 -6.27
CA LYS A 284 -17.81 24.13 -6.82
C LYS A 284 -17.73 25.56 -6.25
N SER A 285 -18.73 26.03 -5.50
CA SER A 285 -18.79 27.42 -5.02
C SER A 285 -18.05 27.69 -3.70
N SER A 286 -17.53 26.68 -3.00
CA SER A 286 -16.99 26.84 -1.63
C SER A 286 -15.50 27.15 -1.55
N ASP A 287 -14.69 26.64 -2.47
CA ASP A 287 -13.23 26.64 -2.32
C ASP A 287 -12.61 28.03 -2.61
N GLU A 288 -13.14 28.75 -3.59
CA GLU A 288 -12.69 30.12 -3.94
C GLU A 288 -13.13 31.15 -2.88
N ALA A 289 -14.31 30.95 -2.28
CA ALA A 289 -14.88 31.87 -1.30
C ALA A 289 -14.10 31.86 0.04
N TRP A 290 -13.67 30.68 0.51
CA TRP A 290 -12.92 30.57 1.76
C TRP A 290 -11.46 31.03 1.62
N LEU A 291 -10.81 30.71 0.49
CA LEU A 291 -9.47 31.23 0.18
C LEU A 291 -9.49 32.76 0.15
N ALA A 292 -10.51 33.34 -0.49
CA ALA A 292 -10.73 34.79 -0.47
C ALA A 292 -10.86 35.32 0.96
N VAL A 293 -11.72 34.74 1.81
CA VAL A 293 -11.92 35.19 3.20
C VAL A 293 -10.62 35.16 4.02
N ASN A 294 -9.78 34.13 3.88
CA ASN A 294 -8.51 34.07 4.60
C ASN A 294 -7.49 35.08 4.10
N ILE A 295 -7.38 35.27 2.78
CA ILE A 295 -6.55 36.33 2.20
C ILE A 295 -7.04 37.68 2.72
N TYR A 296 -8.35 37.93 2.74
CA TYR A 296 -8.92 39.20 3.24
C TYR A 296 -8.70 39.40 4.74
N ASN A 297 -8.83 38.35 5.56
CA ASN A 297 -8.53 38.43 7.00
C ASN A 297 -7.06 38.79 7.25
N GLU A 298 -6.14 38.21 6.48
CA GLU A 298 -4.72 38.52 6.57
C GLU A 298 -4.40 39.93 6.06
N LEU A 299 -5.00 40.35 4.95
CA LEU A 299 -4.90 41.73 4.46
C LEU A 299 -5.45 42.74 5.47
N TYR A 300 -6.53 42.42 6.19
CA TYR A 300 -7.10 43.26 7.26
C TYR A 300 -6.15 43.36 8.46
N ARG A 301 -5.58 42.24 8.93
CA ARG A 301 -4.57 42.26 10.01
C ARG A 301 -3.34 43.08 9.65
N ARG A 302 -2.95 43.09 8.38
CA ARG A 302 -1.83 43.90 7.86
C ARG A 302 -2.19 45.37 7.62
N GLY A 303 -3.44 45.78 7.87
CA GLY A 303 -3.92 47.15 7.67
C GLY A 303 -4.05 47.57 6.20
N LEU A 304 -4.04 46.60 5.26
CA LEU A 304 -4.09 46.86 3.82
C LEU A 304 -5.52 47.06 3.29
N ILE A 305 -6.54 46.67 4.07
CA ILE A 305 -7.95 46.90 3.78
C ILE A 305 -8.67 47.38 5.04
N ASP A 306 -9.74 48.15 4.87
CA ASP A 306 -10.54 48.70 5.96
C ASP A 306 -11.69 47.77 6.41
N LYS A 307 -12.29 48.12 7.55
CA LYS A 307 -13.37 47.35 8.19
C LYS A 307 -14.65 47.33 7.36
N ASP A 308 -14.89 48.36 6.55
CA ASP A 308 -16.10 48.50 5.73
C ASP A 308 -16.05 47.63 4.47
N LYS A 309 -14.87 47.51 3.84
CA LYS A 309 -14.62 46.54 2.77
C LYS A 309 -14.72 45.10 3.27
N MET A 310 -14.23 44.83 4.49
CA MET A 310 -14.36 43.50 5.10
C MET A 310 -15.83 43.14 5.38
N ALA A 311 -16.62 44.10 5.88
CA ALA A 311 -18.04 43.91 6.17
C ALA A 311 -18.89 43.62 4.92
N LYS A 312 -18.57 44.24 3.77
CA LYS A 312 -19.25 43.97 2.50
C LYS A 312 -18.97 42.57 1.95
N ILE A 313 -17.78 42.02 2.17
CA ILE A 313 -17.40 40.65 1.76
C ILE A 313 -18.06 39.62 2.68
N ASN A 314 -18.09 39.87 4.00
CA ASN A 314 -18.85 39.04 4.94
C ASN A 314 -20.34 38.96 4.60
N ASN A 315 -20.96 40.08 4.19
CA ASN A 315 -22.36 40.11 3.76
C ASN A 315 -22.61 39.48 2.38
N PHE A 316 -21.60 39.32 1.53
CA PHE A 316 -21.73 38.59 0.26
C PHE A 316 -21.78 37.06 0.48
N TYR A 317 -21.31 36.58 1.63
CA TYR A 317 -21.15 35.14 1.94
C TYR A 317 -21.85 34.67 3.23
N THR A 318 -22.75 35.46 3.83
CA THR A 318 -23.64 35.00 4.92
C THR A 318 -24.72 34.01 4.47
N GLY A 319 -24.69 33.57 3.20
CA GLY A 319 -25.46 32.42 2.73
C GLY A 319 -24.77 31.11 3.15
N SER A 320 -25.33 30.44 4.16
CA SER A 320 -25.07 29.05 4.54
C SER A 320 -23.60 28.61 4.48
N TYR A 321 -22.83 28.89 5.55
CA TYR A 321 -21.53 28.27 5.80
C TYR A 321 -21.57 26.77 5.48
N ASN A 322 -20.75 26.30 4.53
CA ASN A 322 -20.53 24.87 4.36
C ASN A 322 -19.68 24.38 5.53
N ASN A 323 -20.35 23.98 6.60
CA ASN A 323 -19.71 23.42 7.80
C ASN A 323 -18.78 22.23 7.47
N GLY A 324 -19.03 21.51 6.37
CA GLY A 324 -18.23 20.38 5.92
C GLY A 324 -16.81 20.78 5.50
N GLU A 325 -16.64 21.78 4.63
CA GLU A 325 -15.31 22.20 4.16
C GLU A 325 -14.52 22.86 5.30
N TYR A 326 -15.19 23.60 6.19
CA TYR A 326 -14.54 24.11 7.40
C TYR A 326 -13.98 22.99 8.28
N ILE A 327 -14.79 21.95 8.54
CA ILE A 327 -14.34 20.76 9.26
C ILE A 327 -13.15 20.13 8.53
N ARG A 328 -13.23 19.93 7.21
CA ARG A 328 -12.12 19.35 6.43
C ARG A 328 -10.82 20.13 6.58
N GLN A 329 -10.86 21.46 6.52
CA GLN A 329 -9.67 22.29 6.72
C GLN A 329 -9.10 22.14 8.14
N MET A 330 -9.93 21.88 9.15
CA MET A 330 -9.43 21.51 10.48
C MET A 330 -8.73 20.14 10.45
N LEU A 331 -9.31 19.12 9.80
CA LEU A 331 -8.69 17.79 9.69
C LEU A 331 -7.31 17.85 9.02
N LEU A 332 -7.20 18.63 7.94
CA LEU A 332 -5.97 18.79 7.16
C LEU A 332 -4.87 19.53 7.93
N ASN A 333 -5.23 20.62 8.62
CA ASN A 333 -4.23 21.58 9.12
C ASN A 333 -4.04 21.60 10.64
N ARG A 334 -4.93 20.98 11.43
CA ARG A 334 -4.86 21.04 12.91
C ARG A 334 -4.40 19.74 13.58
N ALA A 335 -4.24 18.66 12.82
CA ALA A 335 -3.67 17.41 13.29
C ALA A 335 -2.41 17.10 12.47
N PRO A 336 -1.31 16.64 13.11
CA PRO A 336 -0.11 16.23 12.39
C PRO A 336 -0.40 15.08 11.42
N LYS A 337 0.52 14.85 10.48
CA LYS A 337 0.39 13.86 9.42
C LYS A 337 1.63 12.96 9.38
N TYR A 338 1.40 11.68 9.12
CA TYR A 338 2.42 10.65 8.96
C TYR A 338 3.45 11.08 7.90
N GLY A 339 4.72 10.76 8.14
CA GLY A 339 5.81 11.12 7.22
C GLY A 339 6.51 12.44 7.52
N ASN A 340 6.25 13.05 8.68
CA ASN A 340 6.91 14.28 9.13
C ASN A 340 7.76 14.08 10.40
N ASP A 341 8.13 12.83 10.72
CA ASP A 341 8.93 12.45 11.90
C ASP A 341 8.27 12.92 13.21
N ILE A 342 6.98 12.57 13.36
CA ILE A 342 6.18 12.92 14.53
C ILE A 342 5.71 11.60 15.17
N ASP A 343 6.40 11.21 16.24
CA ASP A 343 6.20 9.92 16.93
C ASP A 343 4.74 9.55 17.19
N GLU A 344 3.91 10.53 17.54
CA GLU A 344 2.50 10.30 17.87
C GLU A 344 1.69 9.76 16.67
N VAL A 345 1.80 10.40 15.50
CA VAL A 345 1.10 9.97 14.28
C VAL A 345 1.76 8.74 13.65
N ASP A 346 3.08 8.64 13.73
CA ASP A 346 3.83 7.48 13.21
C ASP A 346 3.47 6.21 13.98
N ARG A 347 3.20 6.31 15.29
CA ARG A 347 2.66 5.21 16.10
C ARG A 347 1.29 4.75 15.60
N TYR A 348 0.43 5.65 15.13
CA TYR A 348 -0.87 5.28 14.58
C TYR A 348 -0.77 4.61 13.22
N ALA A 349 0.11 5.08 12.34
CA ALA A 349 0.40 4.39 11.07
C ALA A 349 0.94 2.97 11.33
N LYS A 350 1.84 2.82 12.30
CA LYS A 350 2.34 1.52 12.74
C LYS A 350 1.23 0.61 13.28
N GLU A 351 0.35 1.12 14.14
CA GLU A 351 -0.76 0.32 14.69
C GLU A 351 -1.75 -0.09 13.58
N ALA A 352 -2.08 0.81 12.65
CA ALA A 352 -2.92 0.51 11.50
C ALA A 352 -2.37 -0.65 10.65
N ALA A 353 -1.08 -0.60 10.32
CA ALA A 353 -0.40 -1.67 9.60
C ALA A 353 -0.37 -2.97 10.41
N LEU A 354 0.01 -2.93 11.69
CA LEU A 354 0.13 -4.11 12.53
C LEU A 354 -1.19 -4.84 12.76
N ILE A 355 -2.31 -4.12 12.82
CA ILE A 355 -3.65 -4.72 12.95
C ILE A 355 -3.94 -5.63 11.75
N TYR A 356 -3.67 -5.18 10.53
CA TYR A 356 -3.79 -6.00 9.33
C TYR A 356 -2.77 -7.14 9.32
N CYS A 357 -1.49 -6.80 9.48
CA CYS A 357 -0.40 -7.75 9.33
C CYS A 357 -0.51 -8.93 10.31
N ARG A 358 -0.75 -8.64 11.59
CA ARG A 358 -0.88 -9.68 12.64
C ARG A 358 -2.14 -10.51 12.45
N GLU A 359 -3.18 -9.98 11.83
CA GLU A 359 -4.37 -10.76 11.52
C GLU A 359 -4.08 -11.76 10.40
N VAL A 360 -3.50 -11.31 9.29
CA VAL A 360 -3.15 -12.16 8.13
C VAL A 360 -2.23 -13.33 8.54
N GLU A 361 -1.24 -13.09 9.41
CA GLU A 361 -0.28 -14.11 9.86
C GLU A 361 -0.89 -15.29 10.62
N LYS A 362 -2.14 -15.19 11.08
CA LYS A 362 -2.83 -16.27 11.80
C LYS A 362 -3.23 -17.43 10.90
N TYR A 363 -3.25 -17.22 9.58
CA TYR A 363 -3.89 -18.13 8.64
C TYR A 363 -2.90 -19.01 7.85
N ARG A 364 -3.43 -20.11 7.31
CA ARG A 364 -2.70 -21.11 6.50
C ARG A 364 -3.42 -21.37 5.20
N ASN A 365 -2.66 -21.83 4.19
CA ASN A 365 -3.18 -22.16 2.87
C ASN A 365 -3.26 -23.70 2.65
N PRO A 366 -4.04 -24.17 1.65
CA PRO A 366 -4.19 -25.59 1.33
C PRO A 366 -2.89 -26.32 0.96
N ARG A 367 -1.87 -25.58 0.50
CA ARG A 367 -0.55 -26.12 0.15
C ARG A 367 0.33 -26.42 1.36
N GLY A 368 -0.16 -26.17 2.58
CA GLY A 368 0.54 -26.41 3.85
C GLY A 368 1.39 -25.22 4.33
N GLY A 369 1.31 -24.10 3.61
CA GLY A 369 2.01 -22.85 3.89
C GLY A 369 1.31 -21.94 4.90
N ARG A 370 1.87 -20.74 5.06
CA ARG A 370 1.31 -19.67 5.91
C ARG A 370 0.96 -18.45 5.07
N PHE A 371 -0.03 -17.69 5.52
CA PHE A 371 -0.26 -16.36 4.98
C PHE A 371 0.82 -15.39 5.52
N GLN A 372 1.22 -14.44 4.68
CA GLN A 372 2.13 -13.35 5.06
C GLN A 372 1.66 -12.04 4.43
N PRO A 373 1.52 -10.94 5.17
CA PRO A 373 1.00 -9.69 4.64
C PRO A 373 2.01 -8.97 3.75
N GLY A 374 1.53 -8.40 2.64
CA GLY A 374 2.20 -7.36 1.86
C GLY A 374 1.58 -5.98 2.11
N LEU A 375 2.32 -4.90 1.83
CA LEU A 375 1.85 -3.52 1.94
C LEU A 375 2.29 -2.71 0.71
N TYR A 376 1.81 -3.10 -0.48
CA TYR A 376 2.06 -2.41 -1.74
C TYR A 376 0.78 -2.36 -2.59
N PRO A 377 0.60 -1.36 -3.47
CA PRO A 377 -0.69 -1.13 -4.13
C PRO A 377 -0.73 -1.51 -5.60
N ALA A 378 0.39 -1.82 -6.26
CA ALA A 378 0.48 -1.73 -7.73
C ALA A 378 -0.12 -0.39 -8.22
N SER A 379 -1.21 -0.40 -9.00
CA SER A 379 -2.01 0.82 -9.29
C SER A 379 -3.41 0.81 -8.67
N ILE A 380 -3.72 -0.15 -7.77
CA ILE A 380 -5.08 -0.34 -7.25
C ILE A 380 -5.49 0.73 -6.23
N ASN A 381 -4.56 1.50 -5.67
CA ASN A 381 -4.87 2.58 -4.72
C ASN A 381 -5.84 3.63 -5.29
N VAL A 382 -5.81 3.84 -6.62
CA VAL A 382 -6.78 4.69 -7.33
C VAL A 382 -8.17 4.03 -7.37
N ALA A 383 -8.26 2.77 -7.78
CA ALA A 383 -9.53 2.05 -7.89
C ALA A 383 -10.17 1.79 -6.51
N MET A 384 -9.36 1.49 -5.50
CA MET A 384 -9.81 1.38 -4.11
C MET A 384 -10.25 2.72 -3.54
N GLY A 385 -9.53 3.80 -3.86
CA GLY A 385 -9.94 5.16 -3.52
C GLY A 385 -11.31 5.52 -4.09
N ALA A 386 -11.58 5.13 -5.34
CA ALA A 386 -12.84 5.36 -6.04
C ALA A 386 -14.07 4.72 -5.36
N VAL A 387 -13.89 3.65 -4.58
CA VAL A 387 -14.94 2.96 -3.82
C VAL A 387 -14.91 3.24 -2.32
N THR A 388 -14.07 4.19 -1.90
CA THR A 388 -13.93 4.62 -0.50
C THR A 388 -14.53 6.01 -0.34
N GLY A 389 -15.38 6.18 0.69
CA GLY A 389 -15.97 7.47 1.03
C GLY A 389 -14.93 8.50 1.50
N ALA A 390 -15.40 9.66 1.92
CA ALA A 390 -14.54 10.64 2.60
C ALA A 390 -14.03 10.06 3.94
N THR A 391 -12.79 10.36 4.29
CA THR A 391 -12.11 9.78 5.47
C THR A 391 -11.66 10.87 6.46
N PRO A 392 -11.48 10.52 7.76
CA PRO A 392 -11.11 11.50 8.79
C PRO A 392 -9.76 12.20 8.55
N ASP A 393 -8.87 11.64 7.75
CA ASP A 393 -7.64 12.30 7.28
C ASP A 393 -7.89 13.56 6.42
N GLY A 394 -9.14 13.84 6.03
CA GLY A 394 -9.53 14.98 5.20
C GLY A 394 -9.55 14.67 3.70
N ARG A 395 -9.29 13.42 3.31
CA ARG A 395 -9.38 12.94 1.93
C ARG A 395 -10.85 12.90 1.49
N LYS A 396 -11.14 13.48 0.33
CA LYS A 396 -12.48 13.48 -0.30
C LYS A 396 -12.86 12.09 -0.83
N ALA A 397 -14.16 11.82 -0.88
CA ALA A 397 -14.72 10.59 -1.42
C ALA A 397 -14.25 10.35 -2.86
N GLY A 398 -13.90 9.10 -3.18
CA GLY A 398 -13.45 8.72 -4.51
C GLY A 398 -11.99 9.10 -4.84
N ALA A 399 -11.33 9.94 -4.04
CA ALA A 399 -9.92 10.26 -4.25
C ALA A 399 -9.01 9.04 -3.98
N PRO A 400 -7.87 8.91 -4.68
CA PRO A 400 -6.93 7.81 -4.47
C PRO A 400 -6.48 7.67 -3.01
N LEU A 401 -6.21 6.43 -2.59
CA LEU A 401 -5.51 6.15 -1.34
C LEU A 401 -4.00 6.33 -1.50
N ALA A 402 -3.29 6.41 -0.39
CA ALA A 402 -1.83 6.40 -0.38
C ALA A 402 -1.26 5.14 -1.07
N ASP A 403 -0.13 5.33 -1.75
CA ASP A 403 0.56 4.28 -2.49
C ASP A 403 1.54 3.51 -1.59
N GLY A 404 1.10 2.33 -1.13
CA GLY A 404 1.90 1.45 -0.28
C GLY A 404 2.02 1.99 1.14
N VAL A 405 3.26 2.20 1.59
CA VAL A 405 3.59 2.74 2.92
C VAL A 405 4.11 4.18 2.87
N SER A 406 3.98 4.84 1.72
CA SER A 406 4.29 6.25 1.53
C SER A 406 3.34 7.14 2.34
N PRO A 407 3.81 8.31 2.81
CA PRO A 407 2.93 9.36 3.30
C PRO A 407 1.86 9.76 2.28
N SER A 408 0.71 10.24 2.76
CA SER A 408 -0.35 10.79 1.89
C SER A 408 0.14 12.06 1.20
N ALA A 409 -0.25 12.24 -0.07
CA ALA A 409 0.11 13.41 -0.89
C ALA A 409 -0.73 14.67 -0.59
#